data_AF-H6RT50-F1
#
_entry.id   AF-H6RT50-F1
#
_cell.length_a   1.000
_cell.length_b   1.000
_cell.length_c   1.000
_cell.angle_alpha   90.00
_cell.angle_beta   90.00
_cell.angle_gamma   90.00
#
_symmetry.space_group_name_H-M   'P 1'
#
loop_
_entity.id
_entity.type
_entity.pdbx_description
1 polymer ?
#
loop_
_entity_poly.entity_id
_entity_poly.type
_entity_poly.pdbx_seq_one_letter_code
_entity_poly.pdbx_strand_id
1 'polypeptide(L)'
;MCPECGKEDSVPVVYGMPVGDDFEQAERGVVALGGCVMMPGETADFVCRSCGLEWGSASDPTADEAELAGLLDVEYVDLVCALGTGWRREPMSRGEGMAQWFVSGEPAQLAVGVLGPWFVLDRPLTGWGRRHPDPLTGEEPRFSRDDLLHQPHLVAEMAEAIASGRRRSFRWCRTCRRPTAPEAFVASKSSCAQCVAAFGDAYE
;
A
#
# COMPACT_ATOMS: atom_id res chain seq x y z
N MET A 1 -5.33 -2.27 7.63
CA MET A 1 -6.77 -2.51 7.39
C MET A 1 -6.90 -3.85 6.70
N CYS A 2 -7.81 -4.72 7.15
CA CYS A 2 -7.99 -6.05 6.57
C CYS A 2 -8.63 -5.96 5.18
N PRO A 3 -8.07 -6.64 4.16
CA PRO A 3 -8.61 -6.62 2.80
C PRO A 3 -9.96 -7.34 2.68
N GLU A 4 -10.24 -8.34 3.52
CA GLU A 4 -11.50 -9.10 3.45
C GLU A 4 -12.65 -8.40 4.19
N CYS A 5 -12.45 -8.02 5.46
CA CYS A 5 -13.54 -7.48 6.27
C CYS A 5 -13.54 -5.94 6.39
N GLY A 6 -12.54 -5.25 5.84
CA GLY A 6 -12.47 -3.79 5.83
C GLY A 6 -12.34 -3.12 7.20
N LYS A 7 -12.05 -3.90 8.27
CA LYS A 7 -11.81 -3.40 9.63
C LYS A 7 -10.33 -3.07 9.83
N GLU A 8 -10.06 -2.04 10.63
CA GLU A 8 -8.70 -1.65 11.02
C GLU A 8 -8.23 -2.47 12.22
N ASP A 9 -8.14 -3.78 12.01
CA ASP A 9 -7.86 -4.76 13.06
C ASP A 9 -6.76 -5.74 12.63
N SER A 10 -5.92 -5.28 11.72
CA SER A 10 -4.76 -5.98 11.17
C SER A 10 -3.56 -5.76 12.08
N VAL A 11 -2.94 -6.84 12.56
CA VAL A 11 -1.73 -6.83 13.38
C VAL A 11 -0.61 -7.59 12.68
N PRO A 12 0.65 -7.17 12.82
CA PRO A 12 1.78 -7.89 12.25
C PRO A 12 1.97 -9.24 12.94
N VAL A 13 2.47 -10.21 12.19
CA VAL A 13 2.82 -11.53 12.72
C VAL A 13 4.32 -11.60 13.00
N VAL A 14 4.67 -11.94 14.23
CA VAL A 14 6.05 -12.18 14.67
C VAL A 14 6.32 -13.67 14.63
N TYR A 15 7.31 -14.07 13.83
CA TYR A 15 7.76 -15.44 13.70
C TYR A 15 9.10 -15.66 14.40
N GLY A 16 9.36 -16.90 14.82
CA GLY A 16 10.57 -17.29 15.52
C GLY A 16 10.37 -17.43 17.02
N MET A 17 11.47 -17.45 17.78
CA MET A 17 11.41 -17.47 19.24
C MET A 17 11.10 -16.04 19.71
N PRO A 18 9.98 -15.80 20.40
CA PRO A 18 9.66 -14.46 20.90
C PRO A 18 10.74 -14.00 21.87
N VAL A 19 11.22 -12.77 21.72
CA VAL A 19 12.24 -12.16 22.59
C VAL A 19 11.76 -10.79 23.08
N GLY A 20 12.31 -10.31 24.20
CA GLY A 20 11.94 -8.99 24.72
C GLY A 20 10.46 -8.94 25.17
N ASP A 21 9.70 -7.99 24.62
CA ASP A 21 8.31 -7.70 24.99
C ASP A 21 7.27 -8.30 24.05
N ASP A 22 7.67 -9.17 23.10
CA ASP A 22 6.78 -9.79 22.11
C ASP A 22 5.55 -10.46 22.73
N PHE A 23 5.70 -11.13 23.87
CA PHE A 23 4.59 -11.75 24.60
C PHE A 23 3.60 -10.71 25.16
N GLU A 24 4.10 -9.63 25.74
CA GLU A 24 3.24 -8.54 26.24
C GLU A 24 2.54 -7.83 25.10
N GLN A 25 3.23 -7.63 23.98
CA GLN A 25 2.64 -7.05 22.76
C GLN A 25 1.55 -7.97 22.19
N ALA A 26 1.74 -9.29 22.22
CA ALA A 26 0.74 -10.26 21.79
C ALA A 26 -0.50 -10.27 22.71
N GLU A 27 -0.32 -10.22 24.03
CA GLU A 27 -1.43 -10.12 24.99
C GLU A 27 -2.22 -8.82 24.83
N ARG A 28 -1.53 -7.71 24.54
CA ARG A 28 -2.17 -6.42 24.22
C ARG A 28 -2.82 -6.43 22.83
N GLY A 29 -2.63 -7.51 22.06
CA GLY A 29 -3.12 -7.70 20.71
C GLY A 29 -2.52 -6.69 19.73
N VAL A 30 -1.30 -6.24 19.97
CA VAL A 30 -0.54 -5.34 19.08
C VAL A 30 0.16 -6.14 17.98
N VAL A 31 0.55 -7.38 18.29
CA VAL A 31 1.16 -8.33 17.35
C VAL A 31 0.49 -9.70 17.50
N ALA A 32 0.63 -10.58 16.50
CA ALA A 32 0.29 -11.99 16.60
C ALA A 32 1.55 -12.84 16.55
N LEU A 33 1.58 -13.98 17.26
CA LEU A 33 2.72 -14.89 17.24
C LEU A 33 2.47 -16.00 16.21
N GLY A 34 3.27 -16.02 15.14
CA GLY A 34 3.13 -16.94 14.01
C GLY A 34 3.78 -18.31 14.21
N GLY A 35 4.33 -18.57 15.40
CA GLY A 35 5.03 -19.81 15.73
C GLY A 35 6.54 -19.74 15.47
N CYS A 36 7.25 -20.77 15.92
CA CYS A 36 8.71 -20.79 15.95
C CYS A 36 9.38 -21.28 14.65
N VAL A 37 8.62 -21.92 13.76
CA VAL A 37 9.13 -22.51 12.52
C VAL A 37 8.57 -21.73 11.34
N MET A 38 9.45 -21.06 10.59
CA MET A 38 9.10 -20.44 9.32
C MET A 38 9.25 -21.47 8.21
N MET A 39 8.13 -21.82 7.57
CA MET A 39 8.13 -22.58 6.33
C MET A 39 8.17 -21.58 5.16
N PRO A 40 9.08 -21.73 4.18
CA PRO A 40 9.07 -20.91 2.99
C PRO A 40 7.71 -21.08 2.31
N GLY A 41 6.94 -20.00 2.12
CA GLY A 41 5.63 -20.10 1.48
C GLY A 41 4.43 -19.80 2.37
N GLU A 42 4.55 -19.98 3.68
CA GLU A 42 3.40 -20.04 4.60
C GLU A 42 3.44 -18.98 5.71
N THR A 43 4.38 -18.04 5.65
CA THR A 43 4.54 -17.00 6.68
C THR A 43 3.81 -15.72 6.27
N ALA A 44 2.60 -15.51 6.77
CA ALA A 44 1.83 -14.30 6.57
C ALA A 44 2.36 -13.14 7.40
N ASP A 45 2.63 -11.99 6.78
CA ASP A 45 3.14 -10.83 7.52
C ASP A 45 2.08 -10.17 8.41
N PHE A 46 0.78 -10.36 8.11
CA PHE A 46 -0.33 -9.76 8.84
C PHE A 46 -1.47 -10.74 9.10
N VAL A 47 -2.14 -10.56 10.23
CA VAL A 47 -3.40 -11.24 10.55
C VAL A 47 -4.47 -10.24 11.00
N CYS A 48 -5.71 -10.48 10.61
CA CYS A 48 -6.86 -9.69 11.06
C CYS A 48 -7.45 -10.33 12.30
N ARG A 49 -7.47 -9.62 13.44
CA ARG A 49 -8.08 -10.13 14.67
C ARG A 49 -9.60 -10.27 14.57
N SER A 50 -10.23 -9.55 13.66
CA SER A 50 -11.69 -9.55 13.49
C SER A 50 -12.23 -10.69 12.63
N CYS A 51 -11.48 -11.16 11.63
CA CYS A 51 -11.93 -12.24 10.72
C CYS A 51 -10.96 -13.42 10.63
N GLY A 52 -9.75 -13.31 11.19
CA GLY A 52 -8.74 -14.35 11.16
C GLY A 52 -7.99 -14.49 9.83
N LEU A 53 -8.26 -13.62 8.85
CA LEU A 53 -7.51 -13.64 7.60
C LEU A 53 -6.02 -13.41 7.88
N GLU A 54 -5.20 -14.26 7.31
CA GLU A 54 -3.75 -14.10 7.22
C GLU A 54 -3.42 -13.66 5.79
N TRP A 55 -2.57 -12.64 5.62
CA TRP A 55 -2.19 -12.15 4.30
C TRP A 55 -0.83 -11.46 4.31
N GLY A 56 -0.35 -11.16 3.11
CA GLY A 56 0.92 -10.48 2.92
C GLY A 56 2.10 -11.41 3.18
N SER A 57 1.94 -12.73 3.06
CA SER A 57 3.13 -13.58 2.98
C SER A 57 3.91 -13.18 1.74
N ALA A 58 5.24 -13.13 1.83
CA ALA A 58 6.11 -12.85 0.69
C ALA A 58 6.02 -13.90 -0.45
N SER A 59 5.13 -14.87 -0.32
CA SER A 59 4.92 -16.03 -1.18
C SER A 59 3.50 -16.17 -1.73
N ASP A 60 2.55 -15.33 -1.31
CA ASP A 60 1.17 -15.33 -1.82
C ASP A 60 0.77 -13.93 -2.32
N PRO A 61 1.22 -13.55 -3.53
CA PRO A 61 0.87 -12.25 -4.11
C PRO A 61 -0.58 -12.21 -4.55
N THR A 62 -1.23 -11.06 -4.38
CA THR A 62 -2.47 -10.76 -5.13
C THR A 62 -2.21 -10.75 -6.63
N ALA A 63 -3.25 -10.86 -7.46
CA ALA A 63 -3.11 -10.84 -8.91
C ALA A 63 -2.38 -9.59 -9.43
N ASP A 64 -2.66 -8.42 -8.85
CA ASP A 64 -2.02 -7.16 -9.21
C ASP A 64 -0.55 -7.10 -8.75
N GLU A 65 -0.23 -7.66 -7.58
CA GLU A 65 1.16 -7.75 -7.09
C GLU A 65 1.99 -8.74 -7.90
N ALA A 66 1.41 -9.88 -8.28
CA ALA A 66 2.05 -10.86 -9.16
C ALA A 66 2.32 -10.25 -10.53
N GLU A 67 1.38 -9.45 -11.04
CA GLU A 67 1.56 -8.71 -12.28
C GLU A 67 2.69 -7.68 -12.15
N LEU A 68 2.69 -6.86 -11.09
CA LEU A 68 3.74 -5.87 -10.85
C LEU A 68 5.12 -6.52 -10.74
N ALA A 69 5.25 -7.60 -9.96
CA ALA A 69 6.50 -8.35 -9.83
C ALA A 69 6.97 -8.90 -11.19
N GLY A 70 6.05 -9.46 -11.99
CA GLY A 70 6.33 -9.94 -13.33
C GLY A 70 6.76 -8.84 -14.31
N LEU A 71 6.18 -7.64 -14.21
CA LEU A 71 6.60 -6.49 -15.02
C LEU A 71 7.97 -5.94 -14.63
N LEU A 72 8.35 -6.06 -13.36
CA LEU A 72 9.66 -5.66 -12.84
C LEU A 72 10.72 -6.77 -13.00
N ASP A 73 10.32 -7.96 -13.43
CA ASP A 73 11.17 -9.15 -13.58
C ASP A 73 11.91 -9.54 -12.28
N VAL A 74 11.21 -9.42 -11.15
CA VAL A 74 11.70 -9.78 -9.82
C VAL A 74 10.80 -10.81 -9.16
N GLU A 75 11.31 -11.53 -8.15
CA GLU A 75 10.45 -12.36 -7.32
C GLU A 75 9.57 -11.47 -6.44
N TYR A 76 8.40 -11.97 -6.05
CA TYR A 76 7.47 -11.20 -5.21
C TYR A 76 8.11 -10.77 -3.88
N VAL A 77 8.95 -11.61 -3.28
CA VAL A 77 9.70 -11.26 -2.07
C VAL A 77 10.60 -10.03 -2.25
N ASP A 78 11.23 -9.88 -3.42
CA ASP A 78 12.09 -8.73 -3.71
C ASP A 78 11.26 -7.44 -3.81
N LEU A 79 10.07 -7.53 -4.44
CA LEU A 79 9.10 -6.45 -4.47
C LEU A 79 8.68 -6.04 -3.05
N VAL A 80 8.32 -7.01 -2.20
CA VAL A 80 7.90 -6.74 -0.81
C VAL A 80 9.03 -6.09 -0.01
N CYS A 81 10.27 -6.58 -0.14
CA CYS A 81 11.42 -6.03 0.57
C CYS A 81 11.72 -4.58 0.21
N ALA A 82 11.50 -4.17 -1.05
CA ALA A 82 11.82 -2.83 -1.52
C ALA A 82 10.63 -1.85 -1.46
N LEU A 83 9.42 -2.33 -1.72
CA LEU A 83 8.25 -1.49 -1.99
C LEU A 83 7.04 -1.84 -1.09
N GLY A 84 7.10 -2.93 -0.33
CA GLY A 84 6.00 -3.42 0.49
C GLY A 84 4.87 -4.05 -0.32
N THR A 85 3.72 -4.21 0.32
CA THR A 85 2.53 -4.90 -0.23
C THR A 85 1.37 -3.94 -0.48
N GLY A 86 0.22 -4.48 -0.90
CA GLY A 86 -1.04 -3.75 -1.08
C GLY A 86 -1.16 -3.06 -2.43
N TRP A 87 -0.40 -3.51 -3.43
CA TRP A 87 -0.41 -2.94 -4.78
C TRP A 87 -1.72 -3.26 -5.50
N ARG A 88 -2.31 -2.24 -6.11
CA ARG A 88 -3.54 -2.34 -6.91
C ARG A 88 -3.31 -1.68 -8.24
N ARG A 89 -3.72 -2.33 -9.33
CA ARG A 89 -3.57 -1.78 -10.68
C ARG A 89 -4.51 -0.59 -10.87
N GLU A 90 -3.97 0.52 -11.36
CA GLU A 90 -4.81 1.64 -11.79
C GLU A 90 -5.43 1.33 -13.16
N PRO A 91 -6.74 1.56 -13.33
CA PRO A 91 -7.38 1.35 -14.62
C PRO A 91 -6.79 2.31 -15.65
N MET A 92 -6.30 1.76 -16.76
CA MET A 92 -5.74 2.54 -17.87
C MET A 92 -6.73 3.62 -18.32
N SER A 93 -6.33 4.89 -18.21
CA SER A 93 -7.03 5.98 -18.87
C SER A 93 -6.76 5.89 -20.37
N ARG A 94 -7.82 5.84 -21.18
CA ARG A 94 -7.75 5.63 -22.63
C ARG A 94 -6.96 6.77 -23.29
N GLY A 95 -5.71 6.50 -23.68
CA GLY A 95 -4.89 7.41 -24.48
C GLY A 95 -3.65 8.03 -23.79
N GLU A 96 -3.22 7.56 -22.62
CA GLU A 96 -2.07 8.12 -21.91
C GLU A 96 -1.03 7.05 -21.54
N GLY A 97 0.15 7.13 -22.15
CA GLY A 97 1.37 6.42 -21.75
C GLY A 97 1.47 4.93 -22.15
N MET A 98 2.68 4.47 -22.49
CA MET A 98 3.00 3.03 -22.56
C MET A 98 3.18 2.40 -21.16
N ALA A 99 3.17 3.21 -20.10
CA ALA A 99 3.50 2.80 -18.74
C ALA A 99 2.29 2.21 -18.00
N GLN A 100 2.53 1.16 -17.21
CA GLN A 100 1.53 0.49 -16.40
C GLN A 100 1.64 0.97 -14.95
N TRP A 101 0.54 1.48 -14.39
CA TRP A 101 0.52 2.13 -13.09
C TRP A 101 -0.16 1.28 -12.01
N PHE A 102 0.45 1.28 -10.84
CA PHE A 102 -0.01 0.58 -9.64
C PHE A 102 0.05 1.53 -8.46
N VAL A 103 -0.86 1.37 -7.49
CA VAL A 103 -0.91 2.19 -6.27
C VAL A 103 -0.97 1.32 -5.02
N SER A 104 -0.38 1.80 -3.93
CA SER A 104 -0.48 1.17 -2.61
C SER A 104 -0.94 2.14 -1.53
N GLY A 105 -1.53 1.58 -0.46
CA GLY A 105 -2.11 2.27 0.69
C GLY A 105 -3.60 2.60 0.54
N GLU A 106 -4.28 2.78 1.67
CA GLU A 106 -5.67 3.24 1.73
C GLU A 106 -5.80 4.34 2.81
N PRO A 107 -6.05 5.61 2.44
CA PRO A 107 -6.10 6.15 1.06
C PRO A 107 -4.75 5.99 0.34
N ALA A 108 -4.76 5.97 -1.01
CA ALA A 108 -3.55 5.78 -1.81
C ALA A 108 -2.41 6.73 -1.41
N GLN A 109 -1.21 6.18 -1.24
CA GLN A 109 -0.04 6.88 -0.68
C GLN A 109 1.15 6.94 -1.65
N LEU A 110 1.33 5.89 -2.43
CA LEU A 110 2.45 5.70 -3.35
C LEU A 110 1.95 5.11 -4.66
N ALA A 111 2.55 5.53 -5.77
CA ALA A 111 2.33 4.99 -7.10
C ALA A 111 3.64 4.49 -7.69
N VAL A 112 3.56 3.39 -8.45
CA VAL A 112 4.66 2.83 -9.25
C VAL A 112 4.22 2.81 -10.70
N GLY A 113 5.01 3.41 -11.58
CA GLY A 113 4.82 3.37 -13.02
C GLY A 113 5.89 2.52 -13.68
N VAL A 114 5.51 1.41 -14.32
CA VAL A 114 6.44 0.49 -14.98
C VAL A 114 6.42 0.69 -16.49
N LEU A 115 7.61 0.83 -17.08
CA LEU A 115 7.78 0.99 -18.52
C LEU A 115 9.05 0.30 -19.01
N GLY A 116 8.85 -0.84 -19.68
CA GLY A 116 9.98 -1.69 -20.09
C GLY A 116 10.75 -2.17 -18.87
N PRO A 117 12.10 -2.10 -18.86
CA PRO A 117 12.92 -2.58 -17.74
C PRO A 117 13.07 -1.54 -16.60
N TRP A 118 12.37 -0.40 -16.71
CA TRP A 118 12.48 0.69 -15.76
C TRP A 118 11.14 0.96 -15.07
N PHE A 119 11.21 1.48 -13.85
CA PHE A 119 10.05 2.01 -13.16
C PHE A 119 10.36 3.34 -12.48
N VAL A 120 9.30 4.06 -12.14
CA VAL A 120 9.36 5.31 -11.38
C VAL A 120 8.43 5.24 -10.18
N LEU A 121 8.78 5.95 -9.12
CA LEU A 121 7.94 6.13 -7.94
C LEU A 121 7.36 7.55 -7.98
N ASP A 122 6.05 7.66 -7.75
CA ASP A 122 5.40 8.97 -7.68
C ASP A 122 4.22 8.98 -6.69
N ARG A 123 3.63 10.16 -6.49
CA ARG A 123 2.40 10.37 -5.75
C ARG A 123 1.21 9.83 -6.55
N PRO A 124 0.22 9.21 -5.89
CA PRO A 124 -1.02 8.80 -6.55
C PRO A 124 -1.75 9.97 -7.21
N LEU A 125 -2.40 9.71 -8.35
CA LEU A 125 -3.19 10.71 -9.04
C LEU A 125 -4.51 10.93 -8.31
N THR A 126 -4.71 12.16 -7.88
CA THR A 126 -5.80 12.50 -6.98
C THR A 126 -6.66 13.58 -7.60
N GLY A 127 -7.46 13.21 -8.58
CA GLY A 127 -8.40 14.08 -9.29
C GLY A 127 -8.34 13.93 -10.82
N TRP A 128 -9.45 14.27 -11.48
CA TRP A 128 -9.53 14.32 -12.93
C TRP A 128 -8.54 15.37 -13.49
N GLY A 129 -7.65 14.94 -14.39
CA GLY A 129 -6.73 15.84 -15.12
C GLY A 129 -5.30 15.92 -14.59
N ARG A 130 -4.95 15.24 -13.49
CA ARG A 130 -3.53 14.96 -13.20
C ARG A 130 -3.09 13.79 -14.05
N ARG A 131 -1.93 13.93 -14.70
CA ARG A 131 -1.26 12.85 -15.41
C ARG A 131 -0.08 12.40 -14.58
N HIS A 132 0.17 11.10 -14.59
CA HIS A 132 1.44 10.61 -14.12
C HIS A 132 2.56 11.21 -15.00
N PRO A 133 3.73 11.49 -14.42
CA PRO A 133 4.92 11.82 -15.18
C PRO A 133 5.20 10.70 -16.17
N ASP A 134 5.66 11.05 -17.37
CA ASP A 134 6.09 10.04 -18.33
C ASP A 134 7.40 9.40 -17.83
N PRO A 135 7.45 8.09 -17.56
CA PRO A 135 8.67 7.46 -17.06
C PRO A 135 9.88 7.56 -18.00
N LEU A 136 9.69 7.91 -19.29
CA LEU A 136 10.79 8.15 -20.23
C LEU A 136 11.34 9.57 -20.18
N THR A 137 10.50 10.55 -19.84
CA THR A 137 10.82 11.98 -20.02
C THR A 137 10.66 12.81 -18.75
N GLY A 138 10.17 12.22 -17.66
CA GLY A 138 10.05 12.82 -16.34
C GLY A 138 11.40 13.09 -15.69
N GLU A 139 11.41 14.04 -14.75
CA GLU A 139 12.58 14.38 -13.93
C GLU A 139 12.73 13.43 -12.71
N GLU A 140 11.77 12.53 -12.49
CA GLU A 140 11.79 11.60 -11.38
C GLU A 140 12.96 10.61 -11.47
N PRO A 141 13.53 10.20 -10.31
CA PRO A 141 14.49 9.11 -10.26
C PRO A 141 13.88 7.84 -10.86
N ARG A 142 14.61 7.26 -11.82
CA ARG A 142 14.26 5.99 -12.44
C ARG A 142 14.99 4.86 -11.75
N PHE A 143 14.28 3.79 -11.52
CA PHE A 143 14.79 2.57 -10.94
C PHE A 143 14.67 1.43 -11.94
N SER A 144 15.43 0.38 -11.71
CA SER A 144 15.49 -0.84 -12.49
C SER A 144 15.35 -2.06 -11.58
N ARG A 145 15.26 -3.22 -12.23
CA ARG A 145 15.39 -4.52 -11.57
C ARG A 145 16.62 -4.61 -10.66
N ASP A 146 17.77 -4.13 -11.13
CA ASP A 146 19.02 -4.23 -10.36
C ASP A 146 18.97 -3.38 -9.08
N ASP A 147 18.25 -2.25 -9.10
CA ASP A 147 18.07 -1.41 -7.91
C ASP A 147 17.24 -2.15 -6.84
N LEU A 148 16.20 -2.89 -7.25
CA LEU A 148 15.40 -3.71 -6.33
C LEU A 148 16.22 -4.85 -5.71
N LEU A 149 17.04 -5.52 -6.52
CA LEU A 149 17.79 -6.70 -6.08
C LEU A 149 19.04 -6.36 -5.26
N HIS A 150 19.72 -5.27 -5.60
CA HIS A 150 21.03 -4.96 -5.03
C HIS A 150 21.01 -3.76 -4.09
N GLN A 151 20.03 -2.86 -4.23
CA GLN A 151 19.91 -1.66 -3.41
C GLN A 151 18.46 -1.40 -2.94
N PRO A 152 17.75 -2.41 -2.39
CA PRO A 152 16.33 -2.28 -2.03
C PRO A 152 16.07 -1.16 -1.03
N HIS A 153 17.04 -0.86 -0.15
CA HIS A 153 16.95 0.23 0.83
C HIS A 153 16.82 1.61 0.19
N LEU A 154 17.46 1.88 -0.96
CA LEU A 154 17.35 3.18 -1.64
C LEU A 154 15.96 3.38 -2.23
N VAL A 155 15.40 2.30 -2.80
CA VAL A 155 14.04 2.27 -3.32
C VAL A 155 13.04 2.47 -2.18
N ALA A 156 13.23 1.76 -1.07
CA ALA A 156 12.39 1.84 0.13
C ALA A 156 12.42 3.24 0.76
N GLU A 157 13.60 3.87 0.86
CA GLU A 157 13.74 5.24 1.38
C GLU A 157 12.98 6.25 0.53
N MET A 158 13.06 6.14 -0.80
CA MET A 158 12.31 7.00 -1.72
C MET A 158 10.79 6.77 -1.61
N ALA A 159 10.37 5.50 -1.59
CA ALA A 159 8.99 5.10 -1.39
C ALA A 159 8.41 5.69 -0.09
N GLU A 160 9.15 5.58 1.02
CA GLU A 160 8.73 6.10 2.32
C GLU A 160 8.75 7.63 2.35
N ALA A 161 9.68 8.30 1.67
CA ALA A 161 9.68 9.76 1.55
C ALA A 161 8.41 10.27 0.84
N ILE A 162 8.00 9.61 -0.25
CA ILE A 162 6.76 9.94 -0.98
C ILE A 162 5.54 9.64 -0.12
N ALA A 163 5.45 8.43 0.42
CA ALA A 163 4.30 7.96 1.17
C ALA A 163 4.10 8.76 2.47
N SER A 164 5.16 9.03 3.23
CA SER A 164 5.09 9.85 4.44
C SER A 164 4.68 11.30 4.15
N GLY A 165 5.16 11.88 3.04
CA GLY A 165 4.72 13.18 2.57
C GLY A 165 3.22 13.19 2.25
N ARG A 166 2.72 12.13 1.60
CA ARG A 166 1.30 11.98 1.26
C ARG A 166 0.44 11.78 2.52
N ARG A 167 0.86 10.96 3.48
CA ARG A 167 0.13 10.74 4.76
C ARG A 167 -0.11 12.03 5.54
N ARG A 168 0.84 12.98 5.52
CA ARG A 168 0.70 14.30 6.16
C ARG A 168 -0.40 15.16 5.54
N SER A 169 -0.79 14.88 4.29
CA SER A 169 -1.87 15.61 3.62
C SER A 169 -3.28 15.11 3.97
N PHE A 170 -3.39 13.94 4.59
CA PHE A 170 -4.67 13.32 4.87
C PHE A 170 -5.47 14.08 5.93
N ARG A 171 -6.78 14.03 5.79
CA ARG A 171 -7.75 14.66 6.68
C ARG A 171 -8.50 13.60 7.45
N TRP A 172 -8.84 13.91 8.70
CA TRP A 172 -9.59 12.99 9.55
C TRP A 172 -11.10 13.16 9.33
N CYS A 173 -11.79 12.11 8.89
CA CYS A 173 -13.24 12.13 8.79
C CYS A 173 -13.87 11.90 10.17
N ARG A 174 -14.66 12.86 10.68
CA ARG A 174 -15.34 12.71 11.98
C ARG A 174 -16.45 11.65 12.01
N THR A 175 -17.01 11.33 10.84
CA THR A 175 -18.15 10.40 10.73
C THR A 175 -17.69 8.94 10.76
N CYS A 176 -16.81 8.54 9.83
CA CYS A 176 -16.30 7.17 9.78
C CYS A 176 -15.00 6.96 10.59
N ARG A 177 -14.39 8.03 11.13
CA ARG A 177 -13.15 7.99 11.92
C ARG A 177 -11.98 7.34 11.17
N ARG A 178 -11.83 7.68 9.89
CA ARG A 178 -10.74 7.18 9.03
C ARG A 178 -9.96 8.34 8.41
N PRO A 179 -8.65 8.16 8.15
CA PRO A 179 -7.90 9.08 7.29
C PRO A 179 -8.53 9.11 5.90
N THR A 180 -8.68 10.29 5.35
CA THR A 180 -9.32 10.55 4.06
C THR A 180 -8.37 11.41 3.23
N ALA A 181 -8.17 11.04 1.97
CA ALA A 181 -7.38 11.85 1.08
C ALA A 181 -8.04 13.22 0.86
N PRO A 182 -7.27 14.31 0.73
CA PRO A 182 -7.80 15.68 0.69
C PRO A 182 -8.83 15.92 -0.42
N GLU A 183 -8.66 15.28 -1.58
CA GLU A 183 -9.59 15.32 -2.71
C GLU A 183 -10.93 14.63 -2.45
N ALA A 184 -10.97 13.66 -1.53
CA ALA A 184 -12.18 12.96 -1.11
C ALA A 184 -12.77 13.55 0.18
N PHE A 185 -12.23 14.68 0.68
CA PHE A 185 -12.64 15.31 1.93
C PHE A 185 -13.47 16.57 1.69
N VAL A 186 -14.66 16.63 2.27
CA VAL A 186 -15.56 17.77 2.18
C VAL A 186 -15.33 18.68 3.40
N ALA A 187 -14.50 19.71 3.22
CA ALA A 187 -14.08 20.61 4.30
C ALA A 187 -15.26 21.26 5.04
N SER A 188 -16.29 21.72 4.33
CA SER A 188 -17.48 22.36 4.91
C SER A 188 -18.25 21.45 5.85
N LYS A 189 -18.19 20.13 5.65
CA LYS A 189 -18.83 19.13 6.50
C LYS A 189 -17.83 18.43 7.43
N SER A 190 -16.52 18.68 7.31
CA SER A 190 -15.47 17.99 8.08
C SER A 190 -15.58 16.45 8.01
N SER A 191 -16.02 15.93 6.87
CA SER A 191 -16.28 14.50 6.64
C SER A 191 -15.86 14.11 5.22
N CYS A 192 -15.59 12.82 4.99
CA CYS A 192 -15.33 12.31 3.65
C CYS A 192 -16.58 12.39 2.76
N ALA A 193 -16.37 12.46 1.44
CA ALA A 193 -17.44 12.56 0.46
C ALA A 193 -18.44 11.40 0.55
N GLN A 194 -17.98 10.18 0.84
CA GLN A 194 -18.85 9.02 1.04
C GLN A 194 -19.79 9.20 2.24
N CYS A 195 -19.28 9.67 3.39
CA CYS A 195 -20.12 9.95 4.56
C CYS A 195 -21.07 11.12 4.32
N VAL A 196 -20.63 12.13 3.56
CA VAL A 196 -21.52 13.23 3.18
C VAL A 196 -22.63 12.73 2.26
N ALA A 197 -22.35 11.87 1.29
CA ALA A 197 -23.38 11.29 0.44
C ALA A 197 -24.33 10.36 1.21
N ALA A 198 -23.81 9.59 2.17
CA ALA A 198 -24.61 8.63 2.94
C ALA A 198 -25.49 9.27 4.03
N PHE A 199 -25.06 10.39 4.60
CA PHE A 199 -25.71 11.03 5.75
C PHE A 199 -26.08 12.50 5.53
N GLY A 200 -25.83 13.04 4.33
CA GLY A 200 -26.07 14.44 3.98
C GLY A 200 -27.54 14.81 3.85
N ASP A 201 -28.38 13.84 3.48
CA ASP A 201 -29.82 14.03 3.23
C ASP A 201 -30.68 13.95 4.50
N ALA A 202 -30.08 13.81 5.69
CA ALA A 202 -30.83 13.67 6.94
C ALA A 202 -31.36 15.01 7.51
N TYR A 203 -31.00 16.15 6.91
CA TYR A 203 -31.43 17.47 7.35
C TYR A 203 -31.49 18.46 6.16
N GLU A 204 -32.51 18.32 5.32
CA GLU A 204 -33.06 19.42 4.51
C GLU A 204 -34.57 19.54 4.77
#